data_AF-A0A519K789-F1
#
_entry.id   AF-A0A519K789-F1
#
_cell.length_a   1.000
_cell.length_b   1.000
_cell.length_c   1.000
_cell.angle_alpha   90.00
_cell.angle_beta   90.00
_cell.angle_gamma   90.00
#
_symmetry.space_group_name_H-M   'P 1'
#
loop_
_entity.id
_entity.type
_entity.pdbx_description
1 polymer ?
#
loop_
_entity_poly.entity_id
_entity_poly.type
_entity_poly.pdbx_seq_one_letter_code
_entity_poly.pdbx_strand_id
1 'polypeptide(L)' 'MAQVLVRNLDDAVVARLKRIAERENMSLEQKFRDMAAREVHLAEERFEAVATRVREQLRGATLDSTALIREDRDR' A
#
# COMPACT_ATOMS: atom_id res chain seq x y z
N MET A 1 -2.10 -19.92 -6.10
CA MET A 1 -3.18 -18.93 -6.26
C MET A 1 -3.77 -18.66 -4.89
N ALA A 2 -3.83 -17.39 -4.48
CA ALA A 2 -4.47 -17.00 -3.23
C ALA A 2 -5.97 -16.74 -3.48
N GLN A 3 -6.81 -17.05 -2.50
CA GLN A 3 -8.26 -16.81 -2.56
C GLN A 3 -8.67 -16.00 -1.34
N VAL A 4 -9.50 -14.98 -1.55
CA VAL A 4 -10.08 -14.15 -0.49
C VAL A 4 -11.59 -14.25 -0.57
N LEU A 5 -12.24 -14.54 0.55
CA LEU A 5 -13.70 -14.57 0.67
C LEU A 5 -14.16 -13.39 1.52
N VAL A 6 -14.94 -12.50 0.93
CA VAL A 6 -15.57 -11.38 1.63
C VAL A 6 -16.99 -11.80 1.99
N ARG A 7 -17.28 -11.91 3.30
CA ARG A 7 -18.61 -12.28 3.82
C ARG A 7 -19.32 -11.06 4.40
N ASN A 8 -20.64 -11.14 4.48
CA ASN A 8 -21.50 -10.11 5.10
C ASN A 8 -21.30 -8.71 4.50
N LEU A 9 -21.05 -8.64 3.19
CA LEU A 9 -21.04 -7.38 2.47
C LEU A 9 -22.48 -6.93 2.20
N ASP A 10 -22.76 -5.66 2.42
CA ASP A 10 -24.08 -5.08 2.16
C ASP A 10 -24.50 -5.29 0.70
N ASP A 11 -25.69 -5.85 0.50
CA ASP A 11 -26.25 -6.12 -0.83
C ASP A 11 -26.38 -4.86 -1.69
N ALA A 12 -26.63 -3.69 -1.08
CA ALA A 12 -26.67 -2.41 -1.78
C ALA A 12 -25.29 -2.03 -2.34
N VAL A 13 -24.22 -2.34 -1.60
CA VAL A 13 -22.83 -2.13 -2.04
C VAL A 13 -22.52 -3.06 -3.20
N VAL A 14 -22.85 -4.35 -3.08
CA VAL A 14 -22.66 -5.34 -4.15
C VAL A 14 -23.39 -4.93 -5.42
N ALA A 15 -24.65 -4.52 -5.31
CA ALA A 15 -25.46 -4.09 -6.46
C ALA A 15 -24.88 -2.85 -7.15
N ARG A 16 -24.30 -1.92 -6.40
CA ARG A 16 -23.66 -0.74 -6.97
C ARG A 16 -22.34 -1.09 -7.65
N LEU A 17 -21.54 -1.98 -7.06
CA LEU A 17 -20.29 -2.44 -7.67
C LEU A 17 -20.53 -3.22 -8.96
N LYS A 18 -21.57 -4.06 -9.02
CA LYS A 18 -21.98 -4.74 -10.25
C LYS A 18 -22.28 -3.75 -11.38
N ARG A 19 -23.09 -2.73 -11.10
CA ARG A 19 -23.39 -1.67 -12.08
C ARG A 19 -22.16 -0.90 -12.55
N ILE A 20 -21.18 -0.68 -11.67
CA ILE A 20 -19.91 -0.04 -12.06
C ILE A 20 -19.11 -0.97 -12.98
N ALA A 21 -18.97 -2.24 -12.63
CA ALA A 21 -18.25 -3.22 -13.43
C ALA A 21 -18.88 -3.40 -14.83
N GLU A 22 -20.22 -3.45 -14.90
CA GLU A 22 -20.97 -3.49 -16.17
C GLU A 22 -20.69 -2.27 -17.05
N ARG A 23 -20.71 -1.05 -16.48
CA ARG A 23 -20.39 0.18 -17.22
C ARG A 23 -18.96 0.20 -17.76
N GLU A 24 -18.05 -0.45 -17.06
CA GLU A 24 -16.65 -0.58 -17.45
C GLU A 24 -16.38 -1.82 -18.32
N ASN A 25 -17.43 -2.56 -18.73
CA ASN A 25 -17.34 -3.79 -19.52
C ASN A 25 -16.41 -4.86 -18.92
N MET A 26 -16.42 -5.01 -17.60
CA MET A 26 -15.62 -6.00 -16.89
C MET A 26 -16.42 -6.78 -15.85
N SER A 27 -15.90 -7.93 -15.42
CA SER A 27 -16.53 -8.71 -14.36
C SER A 27 -16.33 -8.06 -12.99
N LEU A 28 -17.23 -8.36 -12.06
CA LEU A 28 -17.10 -7.89 -10.68
C LEU A 28 -15.78 -8.39 -10.04
N GLU A 29 -15.40 -9.64 -10.29
CA GLU A 29 -14.13 -10.20 -9.80
C GLU A 29 -12.93 -9.42 -10.34
N GLN A 30 -12.92 -9.14 -11.65
CA GLN A 30 -11.85 -8.36 -12.28
C GLN A 30 -11.76 -6.97 -11.64
N LYS A 31 -12.90 -6.30 -11.46
CA LYS A 31 -12.94 -4.99 -10.80
C LYS A 31 -12.36 -5.05 -9.39
N PHE A 32 -12.69 -6.06 -8.59
CA PHE A 32 -12.16 -6.23 -7.24
C PHE A 32 -10.65 -6.50 -7.25
N ARG A 33 -10.16 -7.34 -8.18
CA ARG A 33 -8.74 -7.61 -8.37
C ARG A 33 -7.98 -6.33 -8.71
N ASP A 34 -8.51 -5.54 -9.63
CA ASP A 34 -7.91 -4.27 -10.04
C ASP A 34 -7.92 -3.24 -8.91
N MET A 35 -9.00 -3.19 -8.11
CA MET A 35 -9.04 -2.35 -6.91
C MET A 35 -7.98 -2.77 -5.90
N ALA A 36 -7.84 -4.07 -5.60
CA ALA A 36 -6.84 -4.56 -4.67
C ALA A 36 -5.42 -4.26 -5.16
N ALA A 37 -5.13 -4.49 -6.44
CA ALA A 37 -3.82 -4.21 -7.02
C ALA A 37 -3.49 -2.70 -6.97
N ARG A 38 -4.45 -1.84 -7.30
CA ARG A 38 -4.27 -0.38 -7.22
C ARG A 38 -3.96 0.09 -5.80
N GLU A 39 -4.65 -0.44 -4.79
CA GLU A 39 -4.39 -0.05 -3.40
C GLU A 39 -2.97 -0.43 -2.95
N VAL A 40 -2.49 -1.61 -3.37
CA VAL A 40 -1.11 -2.03 -3.09
C VAL A 40 -0.11 -1.09 -3.78
N HIS A 41 -0.30 -0.80 -5.07
CA HIS A 41 0.58 0.10 -5.80
C HIS A 41 0.62 1.51 -5.19
N LEU A 42 -0.53 2.06 -4.79
CA LEU A 42 -0.58 3.37 -4.12
C LEU A 42 0.16 3.36 -2.78
N ALA A 43 0.11 2.25 -2.03
CA ALA A 43 0.85 2.11 -0.79
C ALA A 43 2.37 2.06 -1.04
N GLU A 44 2.81 1.31 -2.05
CA GLU A 44 4.21 1.23 -2.47
C GLU A 44 4.74 2.58 -2.96
N GLU A 45 3.99 3.29 -3.81
CA GLU A 45 4.35 4.62 -4.30
C GLU A 45 4.53 5.63 -3.17
N ARG A 46 3.62 5.62 -2.18
CA ARG A 46 3.72 6.48 -0.99
C ARG A 46 4.96 6.14 -0.17
N PHE A 47 5.25 4.86 0.01
CA PHE A 47 6.44 4.41 0.71
C PHE A 47 7.70 4.88 -0.01
N GLU A 48 7.79 4.69 -1.32
CA GLU A 48 8.95 5.04 -2.12
C GLU A 48 9.19 6.55 -2.15
N ALA A 49 8.12 7.35 -2.17
CA ALA A 49 8.21 8.80 -2.06
C ALA A 49 8.81 9.25 -0.71
N VAL A 50 8.37 8.62 0.39
CA VAL A 50 8.94 8.89 1.73
C VAL A 50 10.40 8.43 1.80
N ALA A 51 10.70 7.22 1.33
CA ALA A 51 12.05 6.67 1.32
C ALA A 51 13.01 7.55 0.52
N THR A 52 12.59 8.04 -0.64
CA THR A 52 13.37 8.96 -1.47
C THR A 52 13.67 10.26 -0.74
N ARG A 53 12.65 10.88 -0.14
CA ARG A 53 12.84 12.10 0.67
C ARG A 53 13.83 11.89 1.80
N VAL A 54 13.73 10.78 2.54
CA VAL A 54 14.65 10.47 3.64
C VAL A 54 16.08 10.27 3.12
N ARG A 55 16.25 9.52 2.02
CA ARG A 55 17.56 9.30 1.39
C ARG A 55 18.19 10.61 0.91
N GLU A 56 17.41 11.52 0.37
CA GLU A 56 17.88 12.85 -0.02
C GLU A 56 18.31 13.69 1.18
N GLN A 57 17.52 13.70 2.26
CA GLN A 57 17.84 14.42 3.49
C GLN A 57 19.10 13.89 4.19
N LEU A 58 19.33 12.58 4.12
CA LEU A 58 20.49 11.94 4.73
C LEU A 58 21.68 11.82 3.77
N ARG A 59 21.57 12.34 2.53
CA ARG A 59 22.62 12.23 1.54
C ARG A 59 23.85 13.02 1.98
N GLY A 60 24.96 12.32 2.17
CA GLY A 60 26.22 12.92 2.66
C GLY A 60 26.29 13.10 4.17
N ALA A 61 25.28 12.63 4.93
CA ALA A 61 25.38 12.57 6.37
C ALA A 61 26.42 11.51 6.78
N THR A 62 27.49 11.94 7.44
CA THR A 62 28.44 11.05 8.11
C THR A 62 27.90 10.74 9.51
N LEU A 63 27.05 9.71 9.59
CA LEU A 63 26.62 9.14 10.86
C LEU A 63 27.55 7.98 11.24
N ASP A 64 28.26 8.10 12.36
CA ASP A 64 28.88 6.93 13.00
C ASP A 64 27.84 6.24 13.87
N SER A 65 27.17 5.24 13.29
CA SER A 65 26.18 4.42 13.99
C SER A 65 26.76 3.74 15.22
N THR A 66 28.06 3.44 15.25
CA THR A 66 28.72 2.78 16.38
C THR A 66 28.85 3.73 17.58
N ALA A 67 29.17 5.00 17.33
CA ALA A 67 29.26 6.02 18.38
C ALA A 67 27.89 6.26 19.03
N LEU A 68 26.84 6.40 18.21
CA LEU A 68 25.47 6.65 18.70
C LEU A 68 24.91 5.48 19.51
N ILE A 69 25.15 4.25 19.07
CA ILE A 69 24.69 3.05 19.81
C ILE A 69 25.42 2.93 21.16
N ARG A 70 26.70 3.32 21.23
CA ARG A 70 27.45 3.31 22.50
C ARG A 70 26.92 4.37 23.47
N GLU A 71 26.65 5.58 22.98
CA GLU A 71 26.08 6.67 23.78
C GLU A 71 24.74 6.28 24.42
N ASP A 72 23.85 5.63 23.67
CA ASP A 72 22.52 5.25 24.17
C ASP A 72 22.56 4.04 25.11
N ARG A 73 23.51 3.11 24.91
CA ARG A 73 23.68 1.94 25.77
C ARG A 73 24.32 2.27 27.12
N ASP A 74 25.22 3.24 27.15
CA ASP A 74 25.98 3.60 28.34
C ASP A 74 25.25 4.65 29.21
N ARG A 75 23.99 4.99 28.88
CA ARG A 75 23.07 5.87 29.62
C ARG A 75 22.15 5.07 30.55
#